data_AF-A0AAX4F282-F1
#
_entry.id   AF-A0AAX4F282-F1
#
_cell.length_a   1.000
_cell.length_b   1.000
_cell.length_c   1.000
_cell.angle_alpha   90.00
_cell.angle_beta   90.00
_cell.angle_gamma   90.00
#
_symmetry.space_group_name_H-M   'P 1'
#
loop_
_entity.id
_entity.type
_entity.pdbx_description
1 polymer ?
#
loop_
_entity_poly.entity_id
_entity_poly.type
_entity_poly.pdbx_seq_one_letter_code
_entity_poly.pdbx_strand_id
1 'polypeptide(L)'
;MMGKNRCLMMTLCLIQLTSCGRGNNSFPQATTFPVAGGNAIQLIDYGDPGLQQLKYKLSHSDREKIHILQLGDSHTASDFFSGQLRRHFKQQYGDGGVGFISPLAISGNRFDNVLFPTAKGWDMITSRKTTNAGFTLGGNIATPRQDNNDAELVVRDTEPTFSMQALYRNQTNGKIQIQNQTVVLPRSQSRWVLSQPVTVQSPVRYSLSPSGGSQLAGWLLSSSNSGGVMLSALGINGARVSMLDKWRDNWLSTLQMLKPDMVILAYGTNEAFDQQLDIQRYQQNYSEYVQAIRRVLPEAVILLVGPGSSISNKNGASCQQLQPALLKPVIQAQRDVAQSHHTLFWDWFDYMGGDCAIERWQQQGIARPDLIHLTQQGYQRSADALWQQFVALLNATQE
;
A
#
# COMPACT_ATOMS: atom_id res chain seq x y z
N MET A 1 -48.15 55.92 8.52
CA MET A 1 -48.38 55.77 7.06
C MET A 1 -48.34 54.28 6.77
N MET A 2 -49.52 53.62 6.76
CA MET A 2 -50.21 53.08 5.56
C MET A 2 -49.36 52.00 4.85
N GLY A 3 -49.74 50.72 4.70
CA GLY A 3 -50.92 49.91 5.08
C GLY A 3 -50.47 48.42 5.13
N LYS A 4 -51.05 47.51 5.95
CA LYS A 4 -52.37 46.85 5.85
C LYS A 4 -52.64 46.41 4.39
N ASN A 5 -52.83 45.13 4.05
CA ASN A 5 -53.71 44.15 4.69
C ASN A 5 -53.55 42.73 4.08
N ARG A 6 -53.56 41.72 4.96
CA ARG A 6 -54.45 40.52 5.01
C ARG A 6 -54.34 39.51 3.84
N CYS A 7 -54.28 38.21 4.09
CA CYS A 7 -55.35 37.48 4.78
C CYS A 7 -54.87 36.21 5.50
N LEU A 8 -55.65 35.88 6.53
CA LEU A 8 -55.51 34.86 7.56
C LEU A 8 -56.62 33.83 7.34
N MET A 9 -56.34 32.53 7.48
CA MET A 9 -57.16 31.54 8.21
C MET A 9 -56.55 30.14 7.99
N MET A 10 -56.08 29.44 9.04
CA MET A 10 -56.86 28.53 9.92
C MET A 10 -57.47 27.39 9.07
N THR A 11 -57.21 26.09 9.26
CA THR A 11 -57.22 25.22 10.45
C THR A 11 -56.83 23.81 9.90
N LEU A 12 -56.26 22.82 10.60
CA LEU A 12 -56.90 21.88 11.52
C LEU A 12 -55.92 20.70 11.74
N CYS A 13 -56.10 19.99 12.85
CA CYS A 13 -55.21 18.99 13.43
C CYS A 13 -55.57 17.54 13.02
N LEU A 14 -54.66 16.60 13.30
CA LEU A 14 -54.80 15.14 13.56
C LEU A 14 -54.45 14.07 12.48
N ILE A 15 -53.39 13.29 12.84
CA ILE A 15 -53.16 11.82 12.84
C ILE A 15 -53.29 10.97 11.53
N GLN A 16 -52.19 10.28 11.15
CA GLN A 16 -52.04 8.80 11.00
C GLN A 16 -50.94 8.40 9.97
N LEU A 17 -49.91 7.70 10.48
CA LEU A 17 -49.17 6.50 10.00
C LEU A 17 -48.83 6.20 8.51
N THR A 18 -47.62 5.63 8.36
CA THR A 18 -46.99 4.90 7.21
C THR A 18 -46.46 5.79 6.08
N SER A 19 -45.26 5.62 5.52
CA SER A 19 -44.61 4.41 5.01
C SER A 19 -43.12 4.72 4.71
N CYS A 20 -42.24 3.74 4.92
CA CYS A 20 -40.84 3.77 4.48
C CYS A 20 -40.74 3.87 2.94
N GLY A 21 -40.25 4.99 2.42
CA GLY A 21 -39.80 5.11 1.04
C GLY A 21 -38.29 4.99 0.95
N ARG A 22 -37.79 3.88 0.38
CA ARG A 22 -36.39 3.73 -0.05
C ARG A 22 -36.06 4.87 -1.02
N GLY A 23 -35.21 5.80 -0.61
CA GLY A 23 -34.61 6.78 -1.49
C GLY A 23 -33.73 6.09 -2.52
N ASN A 24 -34.10 6.23 -3.80
CA ASN A 24 -33.24 5.90 -4.93
C ASN A 24 -31.94 6.71 -4.83
N ASN A 25 -30.87 6.07 -4.34
CA ASN A 25 -29.52 6.52 -4.62
C ASN A 25 -29.20 6.14 -6.08
N SER A 26 -29.62 6.98 -7.01
CA SER A 26 -29.11 6.96 -8.37
C SER A 26 -27.62 7.34 -8.31
N PHE A 27 -26.77 6.31 -8.36
CA PHE A 27 -25.33 6.44 -8.49
C PHE A 27 -25.00 7.24 -9.76
N PRO A 28 -24.00 8.15 -9.73
CA PRO A 28 -23.38 8.57 -10.97
C PRO A 28 -22.79 7.32 -11.64
N GLN A 29 -23.22 7.04 -12.86
CA GLN A 29 -22.64 6.00 -13.69
C GLN A 29 -21.13 6.21 -13.73
N ALA A 30 -20.37 5.18 -13.37
CA ALA A 30 -18.94 5.15 -13.57
C ALA A 30 -18.68 5.50 -15.03
N THR A 31 -17.97 6.60 -15.28
CA THR A 31 -17.48 6.91 -16.62
C THR A 31 -16.55 5.77 -17.01
N THR A 32 -17.07 4.84 -17.81
CA THR A 32 -16.31 3.75 -18.41
C THR A 32 -15.34 4.36 -19.39
N PHE A 33 -14.09 4.55 -18.96
CA PHE A 33 -13.02 4.89 -19.88
C PHE A 33 -12.77 3.65 -20.76
N PRO A 34 -12.85 3.75 -22.09
CA PRO A 34 -12.61 2.62 -22.96
C PRO A 34 -11.20 2.07 -22.70
N VAL A 35 -11.16 0.74 -22.49
CA VAL A 35 -9.93 -0.04 -22.35
C VAL A 35 -9.11 0.17 -23.62
N ALA A 36 -7.90 0.69 -23.49
CA ALA A 36 -6.99 0.81 -24.62
C ALA A 36 -6.19 -0.49 -24.71
N GLY A 37 -6.62 -1.40 -25.59
CA GLY A 37 -6.08 -2.77 -25.73
C GLY A 37 -7.14 -3.79 -25.33
N GLY A 38 -7.39 -4.80 -26.17
CA GLY A 38 -8.61 -5.64 -26.14
C GLY A 38 -8.91 -6.36 -24.82
N ASN A 39 -10.10 -6.95 -24.77
CA ASN A 39 -10.77 -7.75 -23.73
C ASN A 39 -9.96 -8.84 -22.95
N ALA A 40 -8.63 -8.78 -22.89
CA ALA A 40 -7.81 -9.70 -22.13
C ALA A 40 -7.81 -9.29 -20.65
N ILE A 41 -8.01 -10.27 -19.76
CA ILE A 41 -7.76 -10.14 -18.32
C ILE A 41 -6.24 -10.28 -18.11
N GLN A 42 -5.60 -9.28 -17.49
CA GLN A 42 -4.15 -9.29 -17.21
C GLN A 42 -3.80 -9.86 -15.83
N LEU A 43 -4.79 -10.00 -14.94
CA LEU A 43 -4.66 -10.63 -13.64
C LEU A 43 -4.91 -12.13 -13.79
N ILE A 44 -3.87 -12.93 -13.61
CA ILE A 44 -3.93 -14.38 -13.70
C ILE A 44 -3.73 -14.96 -12.31
N ASP A 45 -4.60 -15.90 -11.93
CA ASP A 45 -4.41 -16.75 -10.78
C ASP A 45 -3.77 -18.08 -11.22
N TYR A 46 -2.55 -18.35 -10.78
CA TYR A 46 -1.88 -19.63 -11.02
C TYR A 46 -2.17 -20.69 -9.93
N GLY A 47 -3.24 -20.47 -9.14
CA GLY A 47 -3.74 -21.39 -8.12
C GLY A 47 -3.34 -21.01 -6.69
N ASP A 48 -3.37 -19.72 -6.35
CA ASP A 48 -2.91 -19.28 -5.02
C ASP A 48 -3.76 -19.89 -3.88
N PRO A 49 -3.12 -20.66 -2.96
CA PRO A 49 -3.85 -21.38 -1.93
C PRO A 49 -4.54 -20.47 -0.91
N GLY A 50 -4.09 -19.22 -0.77
CA GLY A 50 -4.68 -18.24 0.14
C GLY A 50 -5.97 -17.61 -0.41
N LEU A 51 -6.29 -17.78 -1.70
CA LEU A 51 -7.35 -17.02 -2.34
C LEU A 51 -8.73 -17.28 -1.73
N GLN A 52 -9.03 -18.54 -1.37
CA GLN A 52 -10.31 -18.88 -0.75
C GLN A 52 -10.46 -18.28 0.65
N GLN A 53 -9.38 -18.29 1.44
CA GLN A 53 -9.38 -17.65 2.76
C GLN A 53 -9.55 -16.13 2.63
N LEU A 54 -8.88 -15.50 1.66
CA LEU A 54 -9.06 -14.07 1.39
C LEU A 54 -10.50 -13.75 0.95
N LYS A 55 -11.10 -14.57 0.06
CA LYS A 55 -12.52 -14.44 -0.33
C LYS A 55 -13.44 -14.48 0.89
N TYR A 56 -13.24 -15.45 1.78
CA TYR A 56 -14.01 -15.58 3.02
C TYR A 56 -13.87 -14.35 3.93
N LYS A 57 -12.65 -13.86 4.15
CA LYS A 57 -12.44 -12.68 5.01
C LYS A 57 -13.04 -11.42 4.41
N LEU A 58 -12.91 -11.22 3.10
CA LEU A 58 -13.51 -10.10 2.39
C LEU A 58 -15.05 -10.14 2.42
N SER A 59 -15.68 -11.32 2.32
CA SER A 59 -17.14 -11.44 2.44
C SER A 59 -17.68 -11.21 3.86
N HIS A 60 -16.79 -11.16 4.86
CA HIS A 60 -17.10 -10.93 6.26
C HIS A 60 -16.37 -9.69 6.81
N SER A 61 -16.07 -8.72 5.95
CA SER A 61 -15.27 -7.56 6.31
C SER A 61 -15.96 -6.61 7.30
N ASP A 62 -17.23 -6.83 7.65
CA ASP A 62 -17.92 -6.16 8.76
C ASP A 62 -17.37 -6.59 10.14
N ARG A 63 -16.77 -7.78 10.22
CA ARG A 63 -16.23 -8.38 11.46
C ARG A 63 -14.82 -8.94 11.34
N GLU A 64 -14.29 -9.07 10.13
CA GLU A 64 -12.92 -9.47 9.85
C GLU A 64 -12.07 -8.25 9.52
N LYS A 65 -10.89 -8.15 10.14
CA LYS A 65 -9.85 -7.21 9.71
C LYS A 65 -8.99 -7.87 8.66
N ILE A 66 -8.87 -7.20 7.53
CA ILE A 66 -8.06 -7.64 6.40
C ILE A 66 -6.88 -6.70 6.23
N HIS A 67 -5.67 -7.25 6.20
CA HIS A 67 -4.45 -6.46 6.01
C HIS A 67 -3.77 -6.82 4.70
N ILE A 68 -3.67 -5.83 3.81
CA ILE A 68 -2.92 -5.92 2.56
C ILE A 68 -1.59 -5.16 2.74
N LEU A 69 -0.49 -5.80 2.36
CA LEU A 69 0.85 -5.21 2.40
C LEU A 69 1.45 -5.17 0.99
N GLN A 70 1.71 -3.98 0.47
CA GLN A 70 2.41 -3.79 -0.80
C GLN A 70 3.86 -3.37 -0.56
N LEU A 71 4.79 -4.19 -1.04
CA LEU A 71 6.22 -3.87 -1.12
C LEU A 71 6.54 -3.49 -2.57
N GLY A 72 7.26 -2.39 -2.79
CA GLY A 72 7.60 -2.02 -4.15
C GLY A 72 8.61 -0.89 -4.29
N ASP A 73 8.70 -0.39 -5.52
CA ASP A 73 9.63 0.66 -5.92
C ASP A 73 9.02 2.08 -5.85
N SER A 74 9.45 3.00 -6.72
CA SER A 74 8.95 4.37 -6.81
C SER A 74 7.45 4.45 -7.16
N HIS A 75 6.91 3.49 -7.90
CA HIS A 75 5.48 3.46 -8.22
C HIS A 75 4.64 3.29 -6.94
N THR A 76 5.08 2.40 -6.06
CA THR A 76 4.50 2.21 -4.72
C THR A 76 4.80 3.40 -3.80
N ALA A 77 6.02 3.96 -3.85
CA ALA A 77 6.44 5.07 -2.98
C ALA A 77 5.68 6.39 -3.24
N SER A 78 5.08 6.52 -4.43
CA SER A 78 4.20 7.64 -4.78
C SER A 78 2.82 7.55 -4.11
N ASP A 79 2.42 6.34 -3.68
CA ASP A 79 1.13 6.01 -3.07
C ASP A 79 -0.10 6.48 -3.89
N PHE A 80 0.06 6.79 -5.18
CA PHE A 80 -1.07 7.10 -6.06
C PHE A 80 -1.77 5.83 -6.53
N PHE A 81 -0.99 4.79 -6.88
CA PHE A 81 -1.52 3.47 -7.24
C PHE A 81 -2.09 2.77 -6.02
N SER A 82 -1.25 2.59 -4.98
CA SER A 82 -1.64 1.94 -3.73
C SER A 82 -2.72 2.72 -2.98
N GLY A 83 -2.68 4.05 -3.01
CA GLY A 83 -3.74 4.88 -2.43
C GLY A 83 -5.07 4.76 -3.16
N GLN A 84 -5.07 4.58 -4.48
CA GLN A 84 -6.30 4.31 -5.22
C GLN A 84 -6.86 2.91 -4.90
N LEU A 85 -6.01 1.88 -4.88
CA LEU A 85 -6.43 0.55 -4.42
C LEU A 85 -7.00 0.60 -3.00
N ARG A 86 -6.33 1.32 -2.09
CA ARG A 86 -6.80 1.51 -0.71
C ARG A 86 -8.20 2.11 -0.68
N ARG A 87 -8.48 3.14 -1.49
CA ARG A 87 -9.83 3.74 -1.60
C ARG A 87 -10.86 2.70 -2.06
N HIS A 88 -10.56 1.92 -3.10
CA HIS A 88 -11.45 0.87 -3.58
C HIS A 88 -11.76 -0.19 -2.51
N PHE A 89 -10.73 -0.71 -1.86
CA PHE A 89 -10.88 -1.68 -0.78
C PHE A 89 -11.73 -1.11 0.37
N LYS A 90 -11.44 0.11 0.83
CA LYS A 90 -12.21 0.76 1.91
C LYS A 90 -13.67 1.01 1.51
N GLN A 91 -13.92 1.43 0.27
CA GLN A 91 -15.27 1.68 -0.23
C GLN A 91 -16.11 0.40 -0.31
N GLN A 92 -15.52 -0.71 -0.74
CA GLN A 92 -16.25 -1.98 -0.90
C GLN A 92 -16.34 -2.80 0.38
N TYR A 93 -15.29 -2.79 1.21
CA TYR A 93 -15.16 -3.71 2.34
C TYR A 93 -15.04 -3.02 3.71
N GLY A 94 -15.13 -1.69 3.75
CA GLY A 94 -15.04 -0.90 4.99
C GLY A 94 -13.61 -0.52 5.36
N ASP A 95 -13.49 0.49 6.23
CA ASP A 95 -12.20 1.05 6.66
C ASP A 95 -11.60 0.27 7.84
N GLY A 96 -10.59 -0.55 7.55
CA GLY A 96 -9.80 -1.29 8.54
C GLY A 96 -8.64 -0.49 9.16
N GLY A 97 -8.44 0.76 8.73
CA GLY A 97 -7.39 1.66 9.20
C GLY A 97 -6.40 2.09 8.11
N VAL A 98 -5.32 2.73 8.56
CA VAL A 98 -4.23 3.22 7.68
C VAL A 98 -3.29 2.08 7.27
N GLY A 99 -3.08 1.10 8.15
CA GLY A 99 -2.08 0.06 8.00
C GLY A 99 -0.72 0.43 8.60
N PHE A 100 0.32 -0.29 8.18
CA PHE A 100 1.70 -0.06 8.56
C PHE A 100 2.33 1.06 7.73
N ILE A 101 2.91 2.05 8.39
CA ILE A 101 3.54 3.21 7.76
C ILE A 101 4.92 3.51 8.36
N SER A 102 5.68 4.35 7.68
CA SER A 102 6.93 4.92 8.16
C SER A 102 6.75 5.67 9.50
N PRO A 103 7.76 5.67 10.40
CA PRO A 103 7.66 6.40 11.64
C PRO A 103 7.70 7.91 11.41
N LEU A 104 8.41 8.38 10.37
CA LEU A 104 8.57 9.80 10.01
C LEU A 104 8.40 9.99 8.49
N ALA A 105 8.33 11.25 8.03
CA ALA A 105 8.37 11.54 6.60
C ALA A 105 9.66 11.02 5.94
N ILE A 106 9.52 10.39 4.77
CA ILE A 106 10.63 9.98 3.92
C ILE A 106 10.71 10.96 2.74
N SER A 107 11.88 11.59 2.56
CA SER A 107 12.09 12.50 1.43
C SER A 107 11.86 11.80 0.09
N GLY A 108 10.95 12.36 -0.72
CA GLY A 108 10.58 11.84 -2.03
C GLY A 108 9.51 10.75 -2.03
N ASN A 109 9.02 10.32 -0.87
CA ASN A 109 7.84 9.46 -0.77
C ASN A 109 6.59 10.31 -0.49
N ARG A 110 5.44 9.78 -0.90
CA ARG A 110 4.13 10.35 -0.58
C ARG A 110 3.33 9.32 0.19
N PHE A 111 2.50 9.79 1.12
CA PHE A 111 1.50 9.00 1.81
C PHE A 111 0.14 9.66 1.57
N ASP A 112 -0.81 8.91 1.01
CA ASP A 112 -2.12 9.42 0.60
C ASP A 112 -2.99 9.73 1.83
N ASN A 113 -2.94 8.85 2.83
CA ASN A 113 -3.81 8.86 4.02
C ASN A 113 -3.15 9.38 5.29
N VAL A 114 -1.88 9.79 5.25
CA VAL A 114 -1.19 10.40 6.41
C VAL A 114 -0.28 11.55 6.01
N LEU A 115 -0.06 12.46 6.96
CA LEU A 115 0.91 13.55 6.87
C LEU A 115 1.82 13.51 8.09
N PHE A 116 3.05 14.00 7.92
CA PHE A 116 4.03 14.16 8.98
C PHE A 116 4.42 15.63 9.08
N PRO A 117 3.63 16.49 9.76
CA PRO A 117 3.86 17.94 9.74
C PRO A 117 5.15 18.36 10.46
N THR A 118 5.60 17.60 11.46
CA THR A 118 6.74 17.97 12.28
C THR A 118 7.48 16.72 12.77
N ALA A 119 8.82 16.81 12.77
CA ALA A 119 9.70 15.87 13.44
C ALA A 119 10.98 16.61 13.86
N LYS A 120 11.18 16.82 15.16
CA LYS A 120 12.35 17.52 15.71
C LYS A 120 13.18 16.56 16.56
N GLY A 121 14.51 16.68 16.50
CA GLY A 121 15.39 15.86 17.32
C GLY A 121 15.47 14.37 16.92
N TRP A 122 15.16 14.05 15.66
CA TRP A 122 15.25 12.68 15.12
C TRP A 122 16.30 12.55 14.04
N ASP A 123 17.04 11.44 14.07
CA ASP A 123 17.76 10.91 12.93
C ASP A 123 16.91 9.86 12.22
N MET A 124 16.97 9.84 10.88
CA MET A 124 16.31 8.83 10.08
C MET A 124 17.29 8.28 9.04
N ILE A 125 17.53 6.98 9.09
CA ILE A 125 18.28 6.25 8.06
C ILE A 125 17.35 5.36 7.26
N THR A 126 17.70 5.13 5.99
CA THR A 126 16.90 4.31 5.08
C THR A 126 17.77 3.28 4.36
N SER A 127 17.21 2.11 4.03
CA SER A 127 17.90 1.05 3.30
C SER A 127 18.24 1.43 1.85
N ARG A 128 17.67 2.54 1.36
CA ARG A 128 18.06 3.17 0.09
C ARG A 128 19.51 3.63 0.10
N LYS A 129 19.97 4.22 1.22
CA LYS A 129 21.32 4.84 1.34
C LYS A 129 22.27 4.07 2.26
N THR A 130 21.74 3.24 3.15
CA THR A 130 22.51 2.55 4.18
C THR A 130 22.31 1.05 4.08
N THR A 131 23.32 0.27 4.45
CA THR A 131 23.25 -1.19 4.56
C THR A 131 23.60 -1.62 6.00
N ASN A 132 23.26 -2.85 6.36
CA ASN A 132 23.70 -3.48 7.62
C ASN A 132 23.30 -2.76 8.93
N ALA A 133 22.27 -1.92 8.93
CA ALA A 133 21.75 -1.25 10.15
C ALA A 133 20.67 -2.07 10.89
N GLY A 134 20.36 -3.28 10.41
CA GLY A 134 19.26 -4.09 10.91
C GLY A 134 17.88 -3.51 10.56
N PHE A 135 17.71 -3.06 9.31
CA PHE A 135 16.42 -2.64 8.78
C PHE A 135 15.39 -3.78 8.83
N THR A 136 14.12 -3.43 8.75
CA THR A 136 12.98 -4.35 8.60
C THR A 136 12.01 -3.79 7.55
N LEU A 137 10.76 -4.27 7.50
CA LEU A 137 9.73 -3.80 6.58
C LEU A 137 9.67 -2.27 6.51
N GLY A 138 9.66 -1.75 5.27
CA GLY A 138 9.69 -0.32 4.98
C GLY A 138 11.09 0.26 4.88
N GLY A 139 12.11 -0.42 5.40
CA GLY A 139 13.51 -0.04 5.22
C GLY A 139 13.90 1.24 5.96
N ASN A 140 13.22 1.59 7.07
CA ASN A 140 13.43 2.83 7.81
C ASN A 140 13.81 2.56 9.26
N ILE A 141 14.69 3.39 9.81
CA ILE A 141 14.98 3.42 11.24
C ILE A 141 15.03 4.88 11.68
N ALA A 142 14.11 5.26 12.56
CA ALA A 142 14.10 6.54 13.25
C ALA A 142 14.72 6.38 14.64
N THR A 143 15.68 7.24 14.97
CA THR A 143 16.40 7.25 16.25
C THR A 143 16.29 8.65 16.88
N PRO A 144 15.86 8.76 18.14
CA PRO A 144 15.81 10.04 18.84
C PRO A 144 17.23 10.48 19.24
N ARG A 145 17.59 11.74 18.96
CA ARG A 145 18.92 12.29 19.31
C ARG A 145 18.98 12.85 20.73
N GLN A 146 17.84 13.24 21.28
CA GLN A 146 17.72 13.98 22.53
C GLN A 146 16.31 13.83 23.09
N ASP A 147 16.14 14.17 24.37
CA ASP A 147 14.81 14.36 24.94
C ASP A 147 14.07 15.52 24.22
N ASN A 148 12.75 15.58 24.38
CA ASN A 148 11.87 16.54 23.69
C ASN A 148 11.95 16.45 22.16
N ASN A 149 12.12 15.23 21.65
CA ASN A 149 12.10 14.85 20.25
C ASN A 149 10.66 14.75 19.71
N ASP A 150 9.95 15.86 19.69
CA ASP A 150 8.54 15.88 19.29
C ASP A 150 8.37 15.60 17.79
N ALA A 151 7.46 14.68 17.48
CA ALA A 151 6.98 14.41 16.14
C ALA A 151 5.45 14.36 16.10
N GLU A 152 4.89 14.65 14.93
CA GLU A 152 3.45 14.70 14.71
C GLU A 152 3.07 13.88 13.47
N LEU A 153 2.00 13.11 13.60
CA LEU A 153 1.35 12.34 12.55
C LEU A 153 -0.11 12.81 12.46
N VAL A 154 -0.53 13.24 11.28
CA VAL A 154 -1.93 13.54 10.99
C VAL A 154 -2.46 12.43 10.09
N VAL A 155 -3.47 11.73 10.58
CA VAL A 155 -4.21 10.74 9.79
C VAL A 155 -5.37 11.43 9.08
N ARG A 156 -5.53 11.15 7.78
CA ARG A 156 -6.62 11.64 6.93
C ARG A 156 -7.73 10.59 6.83
N ASP A 157 -8.96 11.06 6.80
CA ASP A 157 -10.15 10.26 6.48
C ASP A 157 -10.22 8.95 7.30
N THR A 158 -10.19 9.07 8.63
CA THR A 158 -10.43 7.95 9.54
C THR A 158 -11.55 8.24 10.51
N GLU A 159 -12.02 7.16 11.14
CA GLU A 159 -12.82 7.19 12.35
C GLU A 159 -12.24 8.17 13.40
N PRO A 160 -13.09 8.69 14.32
CA PRO A 160 -12.67 9.64 15.37
C PRO A 160 -11.51 9.12 16.22
N THR A 161 -11.43 7.80 16.40
CA THR A 161 -10.35 7.14 17.12
C THR A 161 -9.86 5.90 16.37
N PHE A 162 -8.59 5.57 16.55
CA PHE A 162 -7.97 4.37 15.98
C PHE A 162 -6.91 3.80 16.92
N SER A 163 -6.55 2.54 16.71
CA SER A 163 -5.50 1.86 17.44
C SER A 163 -4.14 2.10 16.78
N MET A 164 -3.13 2.41 17.59
CA MET A 164 -1.76 2.68 17.15
C MET A 164 -0.77 1.80 17.92
N GLN A 165 0.15 1.16 17.20
CA GLN A 165 1.25 0.37 17.75
C GLN A 165 2.58 0.78 17.13
N ALA A 166 3.61 0.95 17.97
CA ALA A 166 4.97 1.21 17.54
C ALA A 166 5.68 -0.10 17.19
N LEU A 167 6.30 -0.19 16.01
CA LEU A 167 7.31 -1.21 15.75
C LEU A 167 8.66 -0.67 16.22
N TYR A 168 9.15 -1.19 17.34
CA TYR A 168 10.32 -0.68 18.03
C TYR A 168 11.37 -1.75 18.30
N ARG A 169 12.60 -1.31 18.60
CA ARG A 169 13.63 -2.13 19.24
C ARG A 169 14.42 -1.32 20.25
N ASN A 170 14.95 -1.96 21.28
CA ASN A 170 15.78 -1.31 22.31
C ASN A 170 16.70 -2.33 23.02
N GLN A 171 17.69 -1.82 23.76
CA GLN A 171 18.63 -2.62 24.54
C GLN A 171 18.20 -2.76 26.00
N THR A 172 17.51 -1.76 26.54
CA THR A 172 16.90 -1.76 27.88
C THR A 172 15.45 -1.28 27.79
N ASN A 173 14.71 -1.31 28.90
CA ASN A 173 13.34 -0.80 28.94
C ASN A 173 13.33 0.70 28.54
N GLY A 174 12.52 1.02 27.54
CA GLY A 174 12.29 2.39 27.07
C GLY A 174 10.85 2.83 27.30
N LYS A 175 10.54 4.04 26.83
CA LYS A 175 9.18 4.59 26.85
C LYS A 175 8.94 5.39 25.58
N ILE A 176 7.72 5.37 25.09
CA ILE A 176 7.24 6.26 24.04
C ILE A 176 6.02 7.01 24.56
N GLN A 177 6.04 8.33 24.43
CA GLN A 177 4.87 9.17 24.67
C GLN A 177 4.07 9.22 23.39
N ILE A 178 2.77 8.95 23.49
CA ILE A 178 1.81 9.06 22.39
C ILE A 178 0.63 9.86 22.93
N GLN A 179 0.49 11.11 22.49
CA GLN A 179 -0.41 12.10 23.06
C GLN A 179 -0.21 12.21 24.58
N ASN A 180 -1.27 11.96 25.36
CA ASN A 180 -1.24 12.02 26.82
C ASN A 180 -0.91 10.65 27.47
N GLN A 181 -0.50 9.66 26.67
CA GLN A 181 -0.27 8.28 27.13
C GLN A 181 1.22 7.96 27.10
N THR A 182 1.73 7.40 28.20
CA THR A 182 3.07 6.81 28.26
C THR A 182 2.98 5.30 28.00
N VAL A 183 3.55 4.83 26.90
CA VAL A 183 3.65 3.40 26.58
C VAL A 183 5.04 2.91 27.00
N VAL A 184 5.07 1.93 27.90
CA VAL A 184 6.32 1.24 28.26
C VAL A 184 6.74 0.36 27.10
N LEU A 185 8.02 0.41 26.76
CA LEU A 185 8.66 -0.41 25.73
C LEU A 185 9.61 -1.41 26.41
N PRO A 186 9.15 -2.63 26.76
CA PRO A 186 10.01 -3.65 27.34
C PRO A 186 11.24 -3.94 26.48
N ARG A 187 12.35 -4.32 27.15
CA ARG A 187 13.60 -4.72 26.51
C ARG A 187 13.36 -5.77 25.41
N SER A 188 13.66 -5.42 24.17
CA SER A 188 13.51 -6.31 23.01
C SER A 188 14.79 -7.06 22.65
N GLN A 189 15.92 -6.68 23.25
CA GLN A 189 17.26 -7.19 22.90
C GLN A 189 17.60 -6.92 21.43
N SER A 190 17.32 -5.69 20.98
CA SER A 190 17.53 -5.25 19.58
C SER A 190 16.69 -5.97 18.53
N ARG A 191 15.75 -6.83 18.90
CA ARG A 191 14.75 -7.40 18.00
C ARG A 191 13.61 -6.41 17.77
N TRP A 192 13.07 -6.38 16.56
CA TRP A 192 11.88 -5.61 16.26
C TRP A 192 10.65 -6.27 16.87
N VAL A 193 9.86 -5.51 17.61
CA VAL A 193 8.63 -5.97 18.28
C VAL A 193 7.57 -4.87 18.22
N LEU A 194 6.29 -5.25 18.24
CA LEU A 194 5.19 -4.31 18.35
C LEU A 194 4.94 -3.95 19.82
N SER A 195 4.68 -2.67 20.09
CA SER A 195 4.18 -2.21 21.39
C SER A 195 2.76 -2.73 21.64
N GLN A 196 2.30 -2.58 22.89
CA GLN A 196 0.87 -2.65 23.19
C GLN A 196 0.12 -1.58 22.39
N PRO A 197 -1.11 -1.87 21.91
CA PRO A 197 -1.93 -0.90 21.21
C PRO A 197 -2.39 0.20 22.15
N VAL A 198 -2.42 1.43 21.63
CA VAL A 198 -3.06 2.58 22.26
C VAL A 198 -4.15 3.15 21.37
N THR A 199 -5.26 3.55 21.98
CA THR A 199 -6.33 4.27 21.28
C THR A 199 -5.99 5.76 21.25
N VAL A 200 -5.99 6.32 20.05
CA VAL A 200 -5.61 7.73 19.80
C VAL A 200 -6.58 8.36 18.80
N GLN A 201 -6.51 9.69 18.68
CA GLN A 201 -7.24 10.48 17.70
C GLN A 201 -6.29 11.34 16.87
N SER A 202 -6.62 11.66 15.62
CA SER A 202 -5.80 12.56 14.79
C SER A 202 -5.99 14.02 15.23
N PRO A 203 -4.94 14.87 15.34
CA PRO A 203 -3.52 14.57 15.13
C PRO A 203 -2.87 13.85 16.31
N VAL A 204 -1.88 12.99 16.02
CA VAL A 204 -1.12 12.23 17.01
C VAL A 204 0.27 12.85 17.17
N ARG A 205 0.57 13.33 18.39
CA ARG A 205 1.92 13.73 18.78
C ARG A 205 2.60 12.60 19.52
N TYR A 206 3.89 12.41 19.28
CA TYR A 206 4.67 11.40 19.98
C TYR A 206 6.13 11.80 20.13
N SER A 207 6.78 11.22 21.14
CA SER A 207 8.21 11.34 21.39
C SER A 207 8.72 10.03 22.01
N LEU A 208 9.96 9.65 21.69
CA LEU A 208 10.58 8.41 22.15
C LEU A 208 11.75 8.72 23.08
N SER A 209 11.79 8.10 24.25
CA SER A 209 12.91 8.24 25.17
C SER A 209 14.22 7.78 24.51
N PRO A 210 15.26 8.65 24.44
CA PRO A 210 16.57 8.26 23.91
C PRO A 210 17.27 7.23 24.78
N SER A 211 16.99 7.23 26.08
CA SER A 211 17.53 6.25 27.01
C SER A 211 17.17 4.81 26.60
N GLY A 212 18.15 3.92 26.73
CA GLY A 212 18.00 2.51 26.36
C GLY A 212 18.14 2.19 24.86
N GLY A 213 18.50 3.17 24.03
CA GLY A 213 18.78 2.97 22.60
C GLY A 213 17.53 2.60 21.82
N SER A 214 16.38 3.18 22.17
CA SER A 214 15.12 2.89 21.50
C SER A 214 15.10 3.45 20.08
N GLN A 215 14.63 2.63 19.13
CA GLN A 215 14.50 2.99 17.72
C GLN A 215 13.12 2.57 17.21
N LEU A 216 12.60 3.28 16.21
CA LEU A 216 11.35 2.97 15.53
C LEU A 216 11.57 2.57 14.07
N ALA A 217 10.85 1.56 13.61
CA ALA A 217 10.81 1.18 12.20
C ALA A 217 9.48 1.53 11.53
N GLY A 218 8.41 1.76 12.30
CA GLY A 218 7.12 2.18 11.76
C GLY A 218 6.00 2.16 12.79
N TRP A 219 4.80 2.48 12.29
CA TRP A 219 3.54 2.51 13.03
C TRP A 219 2.54 1.58 12.37
N LEU A 220 1.91 0.70 13.14
CA LEU A 220 0.70 -0.01 12.70
C LEU A 220 -0.52 0.75 13.22
N LEU A 221 -1.38 1.18 12.30
CA LEU A 221 -2.57 1.99 12.57
C LEU A 221 -3.81 1.24 12.06
N SER A 222 -4.61 0.72 12.98
CA SER A 222 -5.83 -0.03 12.64
C SER A 222 -7.07 0.69 13.16
N SER A 223 -8.18 0.56 12.44
CA SER A 223 -9.46 1.10 12.87
C SER A 223 -9.89 0.50 14.21
N SER A 224 -10.59 1.28 15.02
CA SER A 224 -11.25 0.80 16.24
C SER A 224 -12.44 -0.14 15.92
N ASN A 225 -12.92 -0.14 14.67
CA ASN A 225 -13.99 -1.02 14.21
C ASN A 225 -13.59 -2.50 14.28
N SER A 226 -14.59 -3.40 14.32
CA SER A 226 -14.39 -4.85 14.35
C SER A 226 -13.81 -5.41 13.07
N GLY A 227 -14.07 -4.78 11.91
CA GLY A 227 -13.61 -5.24 10.61
C GLY A 227 -13.12 -4.12 9.70
N GLY A 228 -12.91 -4.46 8.43
CA GLY A 228 -12.53 -3.57 7.35
C GLY A 228 -11.16 -3.92 6.76
N VAL A 229 -10.81 -3.24 5.67
CA VAL A 229 -9.53 -3.44 4.98
C VAL A 229 -8.56 -2.30 5.26
N MET A 230 -7.31 -2.64 5.55
CA MET A 230 -6.18 -1.71 5.57
C MET A 230 -5.12 -2.11 4.53
N LEU A 231 -4.55 -1.11 3.84
CA LEU A 231 -3.50 -1.30 2.83
C LEU A 231 -2.26 -0.49 3.19
N SER A 232 -1.19 -1.22 3.52
CA SER A 232 0.13 -0.69 3.83
C SER A 232 0.99 -0.61 2.58
N ALA A 233 1.43 0.59 2.20
CA ALA A 233 2.25 0.79 1.00
C ALA A 233 3.69 1.13 1.40
N LEU A 234 4.61 0.18 1.20
CA LEU A 234 6.01 0.29 1.57
C LEU A 234 6.87 0.34 0.30
N GLY A 235 6.87 1.50 -0.34
CA GLY A 235 7.65 1.78 -1.53
C GLY A 235 9.00 2.45 -1.22
N ILE A 236 10.03 2.07 -1.97
CA ILE A 236 11.34 2.73 -1.93
C ILE A 236 11.74 3.17 -3.33
N ASN A 237 11.95 4.47 -3.50
CA ASN A 237 12.38 5.05 -4.78
C ASN A 237 13.66 4.39 -5.31
N GLY A 238 13.58 3.83 -6.53
CA GLY A 238 14.68 3.14 -7.21
C GLY A 238 15.00 1.74 -6.68
N ALA A 239 14.14 1.17 -5.82
CA ALA A 239 14.36 -0.17 -5.30
C ALA A 239 14.12 -1.24 -6.37
N ARG A 240 14.94 -2.29 -6.28
CA ARG A 240 14.71 -3.60 -6.86
C ARG A 240 14.20 -4.54 -5.77
N VAL A 241 13.69 -5.71 -6.13
CA VAL A 241 13.26 -6.72 -5.17
C VAL A 241 14.41 -7.16 -4.25
N SER A 242 15.67 -7.10 -4.70
CA SER A 242 16.85 -7.36 -3.88
C SER A 242 17.06 -6.37 -2.72
N MET A 243 16.25 -5.31 -2.62
CA MET A 243 16.17 -4.47 -1.43
C MET A 243 15.86 -5.29 -0.16
N LEU A 244 15.13 -6.40 -0.30
CA LEU A 244 14.80 -7.31 0.81
C LEU A 244 16.05 -7.90 1.46
N ASP A 245 17.13 -8.12 0.71
CA ASP A 245 18.41 -8.64 1.25
C ASP A 245 19.03 -7.68 2.27
N LYS A 246 18.84 -6.37 2.07
CA LYS A 246 19.35 -5.36 3.02
C LYS A 246 18.63 -5.40 4.36
N TRP A 247 17.46 -6.03 4.43
CA TRP A 247 16.67 -6.16 5.66
C TRP A 247 16.95 -7.48 6.39
N ARG A 248 17.54 -8.48 5.71
CA ARG A 248 17.86 -9.81 6.26
C ARG A 248 16.63 -10.44 6.94
N ASP A 249 16.80 -11.28 7.96
CA ASP A 249 15.66 -11.99 8.58
C ASP A 249 14.66 -11.09 9.33
N ASN A 250 15.00 -9.83 9.57
CA ASN A 250 14.15 -8.90 10.31
C ASN A 250 12.84 -8.58 9.57
N TRP A 251 12.83 -8.57 8.23
CA TRP A 251 11.59 -8.24 7.50
C TRP A 251 10.58 -9.38 7.57
N LEU A 252 11.02 -10.63 7.50
CA LEU A 252 10.16 -11.82 7.66
C LEU A 252 9.58 -11.87 9.07
N SER A 253 10.39 -11.57 10.08
CA SER A 253 9.95 -11.51 11.48
C SER A 253 8.84 -10.47 11.67
N THR A 254 9.01 -9.27 11.10
CA THR A 254 7.98 -8.23 11.15
C THR A 254 6.77 -8.58 10.30
N LEU A 255 6.97 -9.19 9.13
CA LEU A 255 5.87 -9.67 8.29
C LEU A 255 4.98 -10.66 9.04
N GLN A 256 5.58 -11.60 9.76
CA GLN A 256 4.87 -12.56 10.61
C GLN A 256 4.16 -11.90 11.80
N MET A 257 4.67 -10.78 12.34
CA MET A 257 3.97 -10.02 13.37
C MET A 257 2.77 -9.24 12.82
N LEU A 258 2.90 -8.67 11.62
CA LEU A 258 1.84 -7.90 10.97
C LEU A 258 0.72 -8.81 10.43
N LYS A 259 1.04 -10.05 10.03
CA LYS A 259 0.11 -11.05 9.51
C LYS A 259 -0.82 -10.52 8.39
N PRO A 260 -0.28 -9.91 7.32
CA PRO A 260 -1.12 -9.54 6.19
C PRO A 260 -1.76 -10.76 5.54
N ASP A 261 -3.01 -10.62 5.13
CA ASP A 261 -3.79 -11.59 4.37
C ASP A 261 -3.40 -11.61 2.89
N MET A 262 -2.75 -10.53 2.43
CA MET A 262 -2.24 -10.41 1.07
C MET A 262 -0.92 -9.65 1.04
N VAL A 263 0.07 -10.18 0.33
CA VAL A 263 1.34 -9.51 0.05
C VAL A 263 1.46 -9.22 -1.45
N ILE A 264 1.62 -7.94 -1.79
CA ILE A 264 1.83 -7.48 -3.17
C ILE A 264 3.31 -7.15 -3.34
N LEU A 265 3.96 -7.75 -4.33
CA LEU A 265 5.34 -7.43 -4.75
C LEU A 265 5.29 -6.66 -6.08
N ALA A 266 5.54 -5.36 -6.02
CA ALA A 266 5.48 -4.45 -7.17
C ALA A 266 6.88 -3.90 -7.49
N TYR A 267 7.67 -4.71 -8.19
CA TYR A 267 9.06 -4.44 -8.59
C TYR A 267 9.24 -4.82 -10.08
N GLY A 268 10.44 -4.59 -10.62
CA GLY A 268 10.80 -4.96 -11.99
C GLY A 268 11.22 -3.77 -12.84
N THR A 269 10.74 -2.55 -12.53
CA THR A 269 11.09 -1.37 -13.32
C THR A 269 12.59 -1.10 -13.21
N ASN A 270 13.16 -1.09 -12.01
CA ASN A 270 14.60 -0.80 -11.83
C ASN A 270 15.50 -1.97 -12.21
N GLU A 271 14.98 -3.19 -12.22
CA GLU A 271 15.63 -4.39 -12.75
C GLU A 271 15.74 -4.33 -14.28
N ALA A 272 14.68 -3.94 -14.98
CA ALA A 272 14.65 -3.85 -16.43
C ALA A 272 15.70 -2.87 -17.00
N PHE A 273 16.06 -1.84 -16.23
CA PHE A 273 17.07 -0.83 -16.61
C PHE A 273 18.51 -1.27 -16.34
N ASP A 274 18.74 -2.43 -15.71
CA ASP A 274 20.07 -2.95 -15.45
C ASP A 274 20.56 -3.84 -16.57
N GLN A 275 21.39 -3.30 -17.46
CA GLN A 275 21.94 -4.05 -18.60
C GLN A 275 22.80 -5.25 -18.19
N GLN A 276 23.24 -5.34 -16.93
CA GLN A 276 24.06 -6.42 -16.41
C GLN A 276 23.28 -7.42 -15.54
N LEU A 277 21.95 -7.27 -15.44
CA LEU A 277 21.14 -8.18 -14.64
C LEU A 277 21.19 -9.60 -15.22
N ASP A 278 21.64 -10.54 -14.40
CA ASP A 278 21.47 -11.96 -14.65
C ASP A 278 20.00 -12.34 -14.40
N ILE A 279 19.28 -12.63 -15.48
CA ILE A 279 17.85 -12.98 -15.46
C ILE A 279 17.61 -14.31 -14.73
N GLN A 280 18.50 -15.29 -14.86
CA GLN A 280 18.33 -16.58 -14.18
C GLN A 280 18.50 -16.40 -12.67
N ARG A 281 19.53 -15.65 -12.25
CA ARG A 281 19.73 -15.34 -10.84
C ARG A 281 18.61 -14.48 -10.28
N TYR A 282 18.10 -13.53 -11.06
CA TYR A 282 16.93 -12.73 -10.70
C TYR A 282 15.71 -13.60 -10.44
N GLN A 283 15.37 -14.50 -11.36
CA GLN A 283 14.24 -15.43 -11.22
C GLN A 283 14.40 -16.32 -9.97
N GLN A 284 15.61 -16.85 -9.76
CA GLN A 284 15.91 -17.66 -8.57
C GLN A 284 15.71 -16.86 -7.27
N ASN A 285 16.29 -15.67 -7.17
CA ASN A 285 16.14 -14.83 -5.96
C ASN A 285 14.67 -14.46 -5.73
N TYR A 286 13.93 -14.14 -6.79
CA TYR A 286 12.50 -13.81 -6.67
C TYR A 286 11.70 -15.01 -6.16
N SER A 287 11.96 -16.21 -6.68
CA SER A 287 11.42 -17.47 -6.17
C SER A 287 11.74 -17.68 -4.67
N GLU A 288 12.98 -17.43 -4.26
CA GLU A 288 13.39 -17.53 -2.85
C GLU A 288 12.62 -16.55 -1.94
N TYR A 289 12.33 -15.33 -2.39
CA TYR A 289 11.51 -14.38 -1.63
C TYR A 289 10.05 -14.83 -1.51
N VAL A 290 9.45 -15.34 -2.58
CA VAL A 290 8.08 -15.88 -2.55
C VAL A 290 7.97 -17.06 -1.60
N GLN A 291 8.93 -18.00 -1.66
CA GLN A 291 9.02 -19.11 -0.70
C GLN A 291 9.20 -18.63 0.73
N ALA A 292 10.02 -17.59 0.96
CA ALA A 292 10.22 -17.02 2.28
C ALA A 292 8.94 -16.42 2.86
N ILE A 293 8.14 -15.71 2.04
CA ILE A 293 6.81 -15.20 2.44
C ILE A 293 5.89 -16.36 2.79
N ARG A 294 5.75 -17.36 1.90
CA ARG A 294 4.85 -18.50 2.11
C ARG A 294 5.20 -19.30 3.38
N ARG A 295 6.49 -19.39 3.75
CA ARG A 295 6.92 -20.05 4.99
C ARG A 295 6.42 -19.37 6.25
N VAL A 296 6.34 -18.03 6.28
CA VAL A 296 5.89 -17.28 7.46
C VAL A 296 4.41 -16.90 7.42
N LEU A 297 3.81 -16.88 6.22
CA LEU A 297 2.40 -16.59 5.95
C LEU A 297 1.81 -17.62 4.96
N PRO A 298 1.53 -18.86 5.39
CA PRO A 298 1.08 -19.92 4.49
C PRO A 298 -0.29 -19.66 3.86
N GLU A 299 -1.14 -18.88 4.53
CA GLU A 299 -2.52 -18.57 4.09
C GLU A 299 -2.65 -17.22 3.38
N ALA A 300 -1.57 -16.43 3.29
CA ALA A 300 -1.63 -15.14 2.62
C ALA A 300 -1.60 -15.31 1.10
N VAL A 301 -2.44 -14.54 0.42
CA VAL A 301 -2.38 -14.40 -1.04
C VAL A 301 -1.12 -13.64 -1.43
N ILE A 302 -0.41 -14.13 -2.43
CA ILE A 302 0.73 -13.41 -3.01
C ILE A 302 0.34 -12.88 -4.39
N LEU A 303 0.51 -11.58 -4.63
CA LEU A 303 0.32 -10.96 -5.93
C LEU A 303 1.63 -10.34 -6.41
N LEU A 304 2.10 -10.79 -7.58
CA LEU A 304 3.21 -10.17 -8.28
C LEU A 304 2.66 -9.16 -9.29
N VAL A 305 3.10 -7.90 -9.18
CA VAL A 305 2.75 -6.85 -10.14
C VAL A 305 3.97 -6.61 -11.03
N GLY A 306 3.81 -6.92 -12.32
CA GLY A 306 4.83 -6.71 -13.33
C GLY A 306 5.18 -5.24 -13.53
N PRO A 307 6.39 -4.92 -14.04
CA PRO A 307 6.71 -3.55 -14.44
C PRO A 307 5.83 -3.11 -15.60
N GLY A 308 5.49 -1.82 -15.65
CA GLY A 308 4.80 -1.22 -16.78
C GLY A 308 5.72 -0.98 -17.98
N SER A 309 5.14 -0.51 -19.09
CA SER A 309 5.93 0.01 -20.22
C SER A 309 6.79 1.20 -19.77
N SER A 310 8.05 1.23 -20.22
CA SER A 310 8.98 2.33 -19.97
C SER A 310 9.94 2.53 -21.15
N ILE A 311 10.54 3.72 -21.29
CA ILE A 311 11.59 4.04 -22.27
C ILE A 311 12.91 4.33 -21.53
N SER A 312 13.98 3.65 -21.92
CA SER A 312 15.34 3.88 -21.39
C SER A 312 16.25 4.67 -22.34
N ASN A 313 15.99 4.61 -23.65
CA ASN A 313 16.80 5.28 -24.66
C ASN A 313 15.91 6.08 -25.61
N LYS A 314 15.79 7.39 -25.40
CA LYS A 314 14.91 8.26 -26.21
C LYS A 314 15.37 8.46 -27.66
N ASN A 315 16.57 7.99 -28.02
CA ASN A 315 17.16 8.14 -29.35
C ASN A 315 17.09 6.85 -30.19
N GLY A 316 16.42 5.80 -29.70
CA GLY A 316 16.25 4.56 -30.45
C GLY A 316 15.42 4.74 -31.73
N ALA A 317 15.80 4.06 -32.80
CA ALA A 317 15.11 4.12 -34.10
C ALA A 317 13.89 3.19 -34.20
N SER A 318 13.69 2.32 -33.20
CA SER A 318 12.58 1.39 -33.11
C SER A 318 12.14 1.21 -31.66
N CYS A 319 10.92 0.75 -31.42
CA CYS A 319 10.42 0.54 -30.06
C CYS A 319 11.32 -0.38 -29.22
N GLN A 320 11.84 -1.46 -29.82
CA GLN A 320 12.78 -2.36 -29.15
C GLN A 320 14.06 -1.65 -28.67
N GLN A 321 14.54 -0.66 -29.41
CA GLN A 321 15.71 0.14 -29.03
C GLN A 321 15.37 1.27 -28.04
N LEU A 322 14.11 1.70 -27.98
CA LEU A 322 13.63 2.70 -27.03
C LEU A 322 13.49 2.12 -25.62
N GLN A 323 12.92 0.92 -25.52
CA GLN A 323 12.63 0.26 -24.25
C GLN A 323 13.87 -0.36 -23.60
N PRO A 324 13.85 -0.60 -22.27
CA PRO A 324 14.90 -1.35 -21.62
C PRO A 324 14.98 -2.78 -22.19
N ALA A 325 16.17 -3.21 -22.60
CA ALA A 325 16.39 -4.50 -23.24
C ALA A 325 15.92 -5.69 -22.37
N LEU A 326 15.94 -5.53 -21.04
CA LEU A 326 15.53 -6.56 -20.09
C LEU A 326 14.08 -6.42 -19.60
N LEU A 327 13.28 -5.49 -20.12
CA LEU A 327 11.89 -5.31 -19.69
C LEU A 327 11.06 -6.59 -19.86
N LYS A 328 11.03 -7.15 -21.07
CA LYS A 328 10.30 -8.40 -21.35
C LYS A 328 10.91 -9.62 -20.62
N PRO A 329 12.25 -9.81 -20.58
CA PRO A 329 12.86 -10.84 -19.74
C PRO A 329 12.49 -10.78 -18.26
N VAL A 330 12.43 -9.58 -17.67
CA VAL A 330 12.01 -9.40 -16.26
C VAL A 330 10.54 -9.77 -16.07
N ILE A 331 9.64 -9.33 -16.97
CA ILE A 331 8.22 -9.68 -16.95
C ILE A 331 8.04 -11.20 -17.03
N GLN A 332 8.76 -11.86 -17.95
CA GLN A 332 8.70 -13.31 -18.11
C GLN A 332 9.20 -14.04 -16.85
N ALA A 333 10.33 -13.64 -16.29
CA ALA A 333 10.85 -14.23 -15.06
C ALA A 333 9.87 -14.12 -13.88
N GLN A 334 9.21 -12.97 -13.72
CA GLN A 334 8.18 -12.80 -12.68
C GLN A 334 6.93 -13.65 -12.94
N ARG A 335 6.51 -13.78 -14.20
CA ARG A 335 5.41 -14.65 -14.61
C ARG A 335 5.72 -16.12 -14.33
N ASP A 336 6.92 -16.58 -14.65
CA ASP A 336 7.38 -17.95 -14.40
C ASP A 336 7.45 -18.26 -12.89
N VAL A 337 7.88 -17.28 -12.08
CA VAL A 337 7.83 -17.37 -10.62
C VAL A 337 6.38 -17.47 -10.14
N ALA A 338 5.47 -16.62 -10.63
CA ALA A 338 4.06 -16.70 -10.24
C ALA A 338 3.44 -18.06 -10.57
N GLN A 339 3.74 -18.60 -11.75
CA GLN A 339 3.26 -19.91 -12.17
C GLN A 339 3.83 -21.04 -11.31
N SER A 340 5.15 -21.04 -11.06
CA SER A 340 5.82 -22.11 -10.29
C SER A 340 5.51 -22.10 -8.80
N HIS A 341 5.13 -20.95 -8.23
CA HIS A 341 4.80 -20.80 -6.81
C HIS A 341 3.31 -20.65 -6.52
N HIS A 342 2.47 -20.81 -7.55
CA HIS A 342 1.03 -20.66 -7.45
C HIS A 342 0.65 -19.33 -6.81
N THR A 343 1.04 -18.22 -7.44
CA THR A 343 0.66 -16.88 -6.98
C THR A 343 -0.24 -16.21 -8.00
N LEU A 344 -0.80 -15.05 -7.64
CA LEU A 344 -1.39 -14.16 -8.63
C LEU A 344 -0.27 -13.42 -9.39
N PHE A 345 -0.51 -13.08 -10.66
CA PHE A 345 0.32 -12.19 -11.47
C PHE A 345 -0.53 -11.17 -12.20
N TRP A 346 -0.16 -9.89 -12.13
CA TRP A 346 -0.78 -8.85 -12.93
C TRP A 346 0.21 -8.26 -13.94
N ASP A 347 -0.10 -8.42 -15.23
CA ASP A 347 0.72 -7.89 -16.31
C ASP A 347 0.41 -6.41 -16.57
N TRP A 348 1.08 -5.53 -15.83
CA TRP A 348 0.92 -4.08 -16.00
C TRP A 348 1.40 -3.61 -17.39
N PHE A 349 2.43 -4.24 -17.94
CA PHE A 349 2.93 -3.94 -19.28
C PHE A 349 1.87 -4.21 -20.36
N ASP A 350 1.25 -5.38 -20.34
CA ASP A 350 0.17 -5.74 -21.25
C ASP A 350 -1.04 -4.81 -21.06
N TYR A 351 -1.42 -4.52 -19.81
CA TYR A 351 -2.53 -3.60 -19.52
C TYR A 351 -2.30 -2.20 -20.11
N MET A 352 -1.07 -1.70 -20.06
CA MET A 352 -0.75 -0.40 -20.67
C MET A 352 -0.89 -0.41 -22.20
N GLY A 353 -0.86 -1.59 -22.82
CA GLY A 353 -0.88 -1.81 -24.27
C GLY A 353 0.46 -2.25 -24.85
N GLY A 354 1.35 -2.79 -24.00
CA GLY A 354 2.61 -3.41 -24.38
C GLY A 354 3.68 -2.44 -24.89
N ASP A 355 4.29 -2.81 -26.01
CA ASP A 355 5.45 -2.14 -26.61
C ASP A 355 5.23 -0.62 -26.79
N CYS A 356 6.14 0.15 -26.19
CA CYS A 356 6.18 1.62 -26.16
C CYS A 356 4.87 2.30 -25.73
N ALA A 357 3.99 1.58 -25.03
CA ALA A 357 2.70 2.11 -24.63
C ALA A 357 2.80 3.35 -23.74
N ILE A 358 3.90 3.48 -22.97
CA ILE A 358 4.17 4.65 -22.14
C ILE A 358 4.21 5.97 -22.95
N GLU A 359 4.62 5.95 -24.21
CA GLU A 359 4.60 7.13 -25.08
C GLU A 359 3.16 7.56 -25.41
N ARG A 360 2.28 6.59 -25.71
CA ARG A 360 0.85 6.85 -25.88
C ARG A 360 0.20 7.36 -24.60
N TRP A 361 0.59 6.80 -23.45
CA TRP A 361 0.14 7.28 -22.14
C TRP A 361 0.63 8.70 -21.83
N GLN A 362 1.84 9.05 -22.26
CA GLN A 362 2.39 10.40 -22.11
C GLN A 362 1.65 11.41 -23.00
N GLN A 363 1.33 11.05 -24.24
CA GLN A 363 0.50 11.84 -25.15
C GLN A 363 -0.92 12.07 -24.60
N GLN A 364 -1.44 11.11 -23.82
CA GLN A 364 -2.73 11.22 -23.11
C GLN A 364 -2.64 12.00 -21.78
N GLY A 365 -1.45 12.49 -21.38
CA GLY A 365 -1.24 13.20 -20.12
C GLY A 365 -1.25 12.31 -18.86
N ILE A 366 -1.26 10.98 -19.03
CA ILE A 366 -1.30 10.02 -17.92
C ILE A 366 0.08 9.39 -17.59
N ALA A 367 1.13 9.71 -18.37
CA ALA A 367 2.52 9.44 -18.03
C ALA A 367 3.37 10.72 -17.97
N ARG A 368 4.47 10.68 -17.20
CA ARG A 368 5.40 11.80 -17.05
C ARG A 368 6.36 11.90 -18.24
N PRO A 369 6.98 13.07 -18.47
CA PRO A 369 7.97 13.26 -19.55
C PRO A 369 9.23 12.39 -19.44
N ASP A 370 9.49 11.78 -18.29
CA ASP A 370 10.58 10.83 -18.12
C ASP A 370 10.32 9.49 -18.84
N LEU A 371 9.07 9.21 -19.24
CA LEU A 371 8.64 7.96 -19.87
C LEU A 371 8.93 6.71 -19.02
N ILE A 372 8.89 6.88 -17.69
CA ILE A 372 9.04 5.81 -16.71
C ILE A 372 7.89 5.89 -15.71
N HIS A 373 7.65 7.08 -15.15
CA HIS A 373 6.67 7.27 -14.10
C HIS A 373 5.34 7.78 -14.64
N LEU A 374 4.26 7.50 -13.91
CA LEU A 374 2.93 7.97 -14.27
C LEU A 374 2.57 9.29 -13.58
N THR A 375 1.58 9.98 -14.14
CA THR A 375 0.89 11.05 -13.39
C THR A 375 -0.04 10.41 -12.35
N GLN A 376 -0.60 11.21 -11.44
CA GLN A 376 -1.60 10.70 -10.49
C GLN A 376 -2.74 9.97 -11.22
N GLN A 377 -3.24 10.56 -12.32
CA GLN A 377 -4.32 9.98 -13.11
C GLN A 377 -3.91 8.65 -13.76
N GLY A 378 -2.67 8.52 -14.25
CA GLY A 378 -2.20 7.25 -14.82
C GLY A 378 -2.05 6.13 -13.78
N TYR A 379 -1.56 6.47 -12.58
CA TYR A 379 -1.52 5.51 -11.48
C TYR A 379 -2.92 5.09 -11.03
N GLN A 380 -3.86 6.05 -10.93
CA GLN A 380 -5.25 5.75 -10.59
C GLN A 380 -5.91 4.87 -11.64
N ARG A 381 -5.74 5.17 -12.93
CA ARG A 381 -6.24 4.34 -14.05
C ARG A 381 -5.73 2.90 -13.96
N SER A 382 -4.45 2.73 -13.65
CA SER A 382 -3.82 1.41 -13.49
C SER A 382 -4.41 0.65 -12.29
N ALA A 383 -4.57 1.33 -11.15
CA ALA A 383 -5.17 0.75 -9.96
C ALA A 383 -6.65 0.40 -10.15
N ASP A 384 -7.41 1.22 -10.87
CA ASP A 384 -8.82 0.96 -11.21
C ASP A 384 -8.96 -0.32 -12.05
N ALA A 385 -8.06 -0.54 -13.00
CA ALA A 385 -8.06 -1.75 -13.82
C ALA A 385 -7.67 -3.01 -13.03
N LEU A 386 -6.60 -2.95 -12.22
CA LEU A 386 -6.24 -4.06 -11.34
C LEU A 386 -7.41 -4.38 -10.39
N TRP A 387 -8.05 -3.37 -9.82
CA TRP A 387 -9.21 -3.55 -8.95
C TRP A 387 -10.38 -4.26 -9.66
N GLN A 388 -10.76 -3.81 -10.86
CA GLN A 388 -11.83 -4.43 -11.64
C GLN A 388 -11.55 -5.91 -11.91
N GLN A 389 -10.32 -6.25 -12.30
CA GLN A 389 -9.93 -7.64 -12.56
C GLN A 389 -9.86 -8.46 -11.27
N PHE A 390 -9.41 -7.86 -10.17
CA PHE A 390 -9.39 -8.51 -8.86
C PHE A 390 -10.81 -8.83 -8.38
N VAL A 391 -11.76 -7.90 -8.50
CA VAL A 391 -13.18 -8.15 -8.18
C VAL A 391 -13.78 -9.24 -9.07
N ALA A 392 -13.46 -9.25 -10.37
CA ALA A 392 -13.89 -10.31 -11.28
C ALA A 392 -13.34 -11.69 -10.85
N LEU A 393 -12.07 -11.77 -10.46
CA LEU A 393 -11.45 -12.99 -9.92
C LEU A 393 -12.13 -13.46 -8.62
N LEU A 394 -12.49 -12.54 -7.72
CA LEU A 394 -13.19 -12.90 -6.49
C LEU A 394 -14.59 -13.47 -6.77
N ASN A 395 -15.30 -12.92 -7.75
CA ASN A 395 -16.66 -13.33 -8.12
C ASN A 395 -16.73 -14.57 -9.02
N ALA A 396 -15.62 -14.98 -9.63
CA ALA A 396 -15.58 -16.22 -10.39
C ALA A 396 -15.88 -17.41 -9.46
N THR A 397 -16.97 -18.12 -9.76
CA THR A 397 -17.27 -19.44 -9.18
C THR A 397 -16.21 -20.41 -9.67
N GLN A 398 -15.61 -21.18 -8.75
CA GLN A 398 -14.82 -22.35 -9.14
C GLN A 398 -15.80 -23.34 -9.79
N GLU A 399 -15.68 -23.55 -11.10
CA GLU A 399 -16.35 -24.66 -11.81
C GLU A 399 -15.76 -26.01 -11.41
#